data_AF-G5QX83-F1
#
_entry.id   AF-G5QX83-F1
#
_cell.length_a   1.000
_cell.length_b   1.000
_cell.length_c   1.000
_cell.angle_alpha   90.00
_cell.angle_beta   90.00
_cell.angle_gamma   90.00
#
_symmetry.space_group_name_H-M   'P 1'
#
loop_
_entity.id
_entity.type
_entity.pdbx_description
1 polymer ?
#
loop_
_entity_poly.entity_id
_entity_poly.type
_entity_poly.pdbx_seq_one_letter_code
_entity_poly.pdbx_strand_id
1 'polypeptide(L)'
;MALTAALKAQIAAWYKALQDQIPDFIPRAPQRQMIADVARTLAGEEGRHLAIEAPTGVGKTLSYLIPGIAIAREEQKTLVVSTANVALQDQIFSKDLPLLRKIIPDLRFTAAFGRGRYVCPRNLAAL
;
A
#
# COMPACT_ATOMS: atom_id res chain seq x y z
N MET A 1 8.20 16.28 -5.80
CA MET A 1 7.23 17.02 -6.63
C MET A 1 6.04 17.35 -5.75
N ALA A 2 5.58 18.60 -5.68
CA ALA A 2 4.40 18.91 -4.86
C ALA A 2 3.17 18.06 -5.26
N LEU A 3 2.30 17.75 -4.30
CA LEU A 3 1.04 17.03 -4.50
C LEU A 3 0.14 17.83 -5.44
N THR A 4 0.05 17.37 -6.69
CA THR A 4 -0.80 17.98 -7.71
C THR A 4 -2.28 17.86 -7.34
N ALA A 5 -3.12 18.74 -7.87
CA ALA A 5 -4.57 18.66 -7.69
C ALA A 5 -5.15 17.32 -8.20
N ALA A 6 -4.62 16.83 -9.33
CA ALA A 6 -4.98 15.53 -9.89
C ALA A 6 -4.65 14.38 -8.94
N LEU A 7 -3.47 14.39 -8.33
CA LEU A 7 -3.05 13.35 -7.39
C LEU A 7 -3.89 13.35 -6.11
N LYS A 8 -4.21 14.54 -5.57
CA LYS A 8 -5.12 14.69 -4.43
C LYS A 8 -6.52 14.15 -4.76
N ALA A 9 -7.04 14.48 -5.94
CA ALA A 9 -8.34 13.97 -6.42
C ALA A 9 -8.32 12.45 -6.57
N GLN A 10 -7.23 11.88 -7.09
CA GLN A 10 -7.08 10.43 -7.25
C GLN A 10 -7.07 9.69 -5.91
N ILE A 11 -6.27 10.17 -4.94
CA ILE A 11 -6.21 9.60 -3.59
C ILE A 11 -7.60 9.66 -2.94
N ALA A 12 -8.30 10.79 -3.06
CA ALA A 12 -9.65 10.95 -2.52
C ALA A 12 -10.66 10.01 -3.20
N ALA A 13 -10.59 9.86 -4.52
CA ALA A 13 -11.46 8.97 -5.29
C ALA A 13 -11.28 7.50 -4.87
N TRP A 14 -10.04 7.04 -4.74
CA TRP A 14 -9.76 5.69 -4.25
C TRP A 14 -10.19 5.48 -2.81
N TYR A 15 -9.94 6.45 -1.93
CA TYR A 15 -10.37 6.36 -0.53
C TYR A 15 -11.90 6.33 -0.40
N LYS A 16 -12.63 7.04 -1.26
CA LYS A 16 -14.09 6.95 -1.34
C LYS A 16 -14.55 5.60 -1.89
N ALA A 17 -13.94 5.11 -2.96
CA ALA A 17 -14.28 3.81 -3.55
C ALA A 17 -14.12 2.65 -2.55
N LEU A 18 -13.13 2.72 -1.63
CA LEU A 18 -13.01 1.75 -0.54
C LEU A 18 -14.21 1.76 0.40
N GLN A 19 -14.71 2.95 0.76
CA GLN A 19 -15.89 3.09 1.62
C GLN A 19 -17.13 2.51 0.96
N ASP A 20 -17.28 2.73 -0.35
CA ASP A 20 -18.48 2.34 -1.09
C ASP A 20 -18.48 0.85 -1.47
N GLN A 21 -17.31 0.26 -1.73
CA GLN A 21 -17.20 -1.10 -2.30
C GLN A 21 -16.78 -2.18 -1.29
N ILE A 22 -16.35 -1.80 -0.08
CA ILE A 22 -15.87 -2.75 0.92
C ILE A 22 -16.87 -2.80 2.07
N PRO A 23 -17.54 -3.94 2.27
CA PRO A 23 -18.46 -4.09 3.40
C PRO A 23 -17.70 -3.86 4.71
N ASP A 24 -18.34 -3.17 5.65
CA ASP A 24 -17.82 -2.85 6.98
C ASP A 24 -16.56 -1.95 7.00
N PHE A 25 -16.24 -1.27 5.89
CA PHE A 25 -15.19 -0.26 5.90
C PHE A 25 -15.64 0.98 6.69
N ILE A 26 -14.98 1.22 7.82
CA ILE A 26 -15.26 2.38 8.69
C ILE A 26 -14.18 3.44 8.49
N PRO A 27 -14.50 4.61 7.91
CA PRO A 27 -13.55 5.70 7.78
C PRO A 27 -13.21 6.30 9.14
N ARG A 28 -11.92 6.55 9.40
CA ARG A 28 -11.45 7.11 10.69
C ARG A 28 -10.62 8.38 10.46
N ALA A 29 -10.74 9.36 11.35
CA ALA A 29 -9.96 10.60 11.25
C ALA A 29 -8.42 10.34 11.27
N PRO A 30 -7.88 9.47 12.15
CA PRO A 30 -6.46 9.12 12.12
C PRO A 30 -6.01 8.47 10.79
N GLN A 31 -6.91 7.75 10.11
CA GLN A 31 -6.62 7.15 8.81
C GLN A 31 -6.38 8.23 7.75
N ARG A 32 -7.27 9.23 7.70
CA ARG A 32 -7.14 10.37 6.76
C ARG A 32 -5.90 11.20 7.04
N GLN A 33 -5.58 11.41 8.32
CA GLN A 33 -4.37 12.12 8.73
C GLN A 33 -3.12 11.37 8.23
N MET A 34 -3.02 10.07 8.51
CA MET A 34 -1.90 9.24 8.04
C MET A 34 -1.79 9.22 6.50
N ILE A 35 -2.91 9.16 5.77
CA ILE A 35 -2.89 9.26 4.30
C ILE A 35 -2.26 10.58 3.86
N ALA A 36 -2.67 11.70 4.47
CA ALA A 36 -2.16 13.01 4.12
C ALA A 36 -0.67 13.16 4.46
N ASP A 37 -0.24 12.71 5.64
CA ASP A 37 1.16 12.80 6.08
C ASP A 37 2.08 11.95 5.19
N VAL A 38 1.65 10.73 4.86
CA VAL A 38 2.39 9.86 3.93
C VAL A 38 2.44 10.49 2.53
N ALA A 39 1.33 11.05 2.04
CA ALA A 39 1.28 11.68 0.72
C ALA A 39 2.24 12.88 0.62
N ARG A 40 2.21 13.79 1.61
CA ARG A 40 3.10 14.97 1.62
C ARG A 40 4.57 14.58 1.69
N THR A 41 4.89 13.58 2.51
CA THR A 41 6.28 13.10 2.66
C THR A 41 6.79 12.44 1.39
N LEU A 42 6.03 11.49 0.81
CA LEU A 42 6.46 10.78 -0.39
C LEU A 42 6.53 11.68 -1.63
N ALA A 43 5.69 12.71 -1.69
CA ALA A 43 5.76 13.77 -2.70
C ALA A 43 6.97 14.71 -2.48
N GLY A 44 7.61 14.69 -1.31
CA GLY A 44 8.69 15.61 -0.96
C GLY A 44 8.21 17.04 -0.72
N GLU A 45 6.95 17.22 -0.33
CA GLU A 45 6.44 18.51 0.17
C GLU A 45 6.91 18.79 1.59
N GLU A 46 7.11 17.76 2.41
CA GLU A 46 7.37 17.89 3.83
C GLU A 46 8.46 16.91 4.30
N GLY A 47 9.58 17.46 4.77
CA GLY A 47 10.68 16.68 5.35
C GLY A 47 11.37 15.72 4.37
N ARG A 48 12.21 14.84 4.93
CA ARG A 48 12.90 13.77 4.18
C ARG A 48 12.24 12.40 4.40
N HIS A 49 11.91 12.09 5.65
CA HIS A 49 11.33 10.83 6.09
C HIS A 49 10.23 11.10 7.12
N LEU A 50 9.22 10.23 7.16
CA LEU A 50 8.13 10.26 8.13
C LEU A 50 8.22 9.06 9.06
N ALA A 51 8.30 9.32 10.36
CA ALA A 51 8.04 8.33 11.39
C ALA A 51 6.65 8.60 11.97
N ILE A 52 5.73 7.64 11.79
CA ILE A 52 4.35 7.77 12.29
C ILE A 52 3.96 6.51 13.06
N GLU A 53 3.44 6.70 14.26
CA GLU A 53 2.86 5.61 15.05
C GLU A 53 1.38 5.46 14.69
N ALA A 54 1.00 4.24 14.30
CA ALA A 54 -0.38 3.89 13.97
C ALA A 54 -0.83 2.67 14.79
N PRO A 55 -1.67 2.87 15.82
CA PRO A 55 -2.22 1.79 16.63
C PRO A 55 -2.97 0.74 15.78
N THR A 56 -3.13 -0.46 16.34
CA THR A 56 -3.96 -1.50 15.74
C THR A 56 -5.39 -1.02 15.53
N GLY A 57 -6.02 -1.40 14.42
CA GLY A 57 -7.40 -1.02 14.10
C GLY A 57 -7.57 0.35 13.41
N VAL A 58 -6.51 1.14 13.25
CA VAL A 58 -6.55 2.43 12.52
C VAL A 58 -6.66 2.24 11.00
N GLY A 59 -6.37 1.04 10.49
CA GLY A 59 -6.32 0.78 9.04
C GLY A 59 -4.98 1.21 8.41
N LYS A 60 -3.88 1.10 9.18
CA LYS A 60 -2.53 1.55 8.82
C LYS A 60 -2.08 1.13 7.42
N THR A 61 -2.40 -0.10 7.01
CA THR A 61 -1.98 -0.65 5.73
C THR A 61 -2.54 0.14 4.56
N LEU A 62 -3.86 0.36 4.56
CA LEU A 62 -4.51 1.14 3.50
C LEU A 62 -4.04 2.61 3.52
N SER A 63 -3.75 3.15 4.70
CA SER A 63 -3.31 4.54 4.83
C SER A 63 -1.98 4.84 4.14
N TYR A 64 -1.03 3.90 4.09
CA TYR A 64 0.21 4.09 3.32
C TYR A 64 0.11 3.57 1.88
N LEU A 65 -0.70 2.53 1.62
CA LEU A 65 -0.82 1.96 0.29
C LEU A 65 -1.51 2.90 -0.70
N ILE A 66 -2.61 3.55 -0.32
CA ILE A 66 -3.36 4.43 -1.23
C ILE A 66 -2.48 5.58 -1.76
N PRO A 67 -1.90 6.45 -0.89
CA PRO A 67 -1.05 7.53 -1.38
C PRO A 67 0.25 7.00 -2.01
N GLY A 68 0.83 5.92 -1.47
CA GLY A 68 2.05 5.33 -2.01
C GLY A 68 1.87 4.81 -3.45
N ILE A 69 0.77 4.12 -3.75
CA ILE A 69 0.46 3.63 -5.10
C ILE A 69 0.19 4.81 -6.03
N ALA A 70 -0.55 5.83 -5.58
CA ALA A 70 -0.87 7.00 -6.39
C ALA A 70 0.41 7.72 -6.83
N ILE A 71 1.30 8.01 -5.88
CA ILE A 71 2.57 8.70 -6.13
C ILE A 71 3.50 7.84 -6.98
N ALA A 72 3.59 6.54 -6.68
CA ALA A 72 4.43 5.62 -7.46
C ALA A 72 3.99 5.56 -8.93
N ARG A 73 2.69 5.59 -9.21
CA ARG A 73 2.18 5.64 -10.60
C ARG A 73 2.52 6.94 -11.29
N GLU A 74 2.24 8.07 -10.64
CA GLU A 74 2.48 9.41 -11.20
C GLU A 74 3.96 9.60 -11.53
N GLU A 75 4.85 9.16 -10.64
CA GLU A 75 6.29 9.33 -10.81
C GLU A 75 6.97 8.17 -11.54
N GLN A 76 6.21 7.18 -12.03
CA GLN A 76 6.73 5.96 -12.66
C GLN A 76 7.77 5.21 -11.80
N LYS A 77 7.56 5.20 -10.48
CA LYS A 77 8.41 4.54 -9.49
C LYS A 77 7.80 3.22 -9.01
N THR A 78 8.62 2.42 -8.36
CA THR A 78 8.15 1.22 -7.66
C THR A 78 7.93 1.53 -6.18
N LEU A 79 6.71 1.28 -5.67
CA LEU A 79 6.44 1.31 -4.23
C LEU A 79 6.97 0.03 -3.59
N VAL A 80 7.93 0.16 -2.67
CA VAL A 80 8.42 -0.96 -1.85
C VAL A 80 7.79 -0.87 -0.46
N VAL A 81 7.03 -1.89 -0.09
CA VAL A 81 6.47 -2.05 1.25
C VAL A 81 7.23 -3.17 1.95
N SER A 82 7.92 -2.83 3.04
CA SER A 82 8.68 -3.79 3.85
C SER A 82 8.01 -4.00 5.21
N THR A 83 7.99 -5.25 5.68
CA THR A 83 7.41 -5.64 6.96
C THR A 83 8.22 -6.78 7.59
N ALA A 84 7.99 -7.06 8.88
CA ALA A 84 8.90 -7.81 9.73
C ALA A 84 9.04 -9.30 9.37
N ASN A 85 8.00 -9.97 8.85
CA ASN A 85 8.03 -11.40 8.58
C ASN A 85 7.09 -11.81 7.44
N VAL A 86 7.18 -13.07 7.01
CA VAL A 86 6.41 -13.61 5.87
C VAL A 86 4.91 -13.60 6.13
N ALA A 87 4.45 -13.92 7.34
CA ALA A 87 3.02 -13.91 7.64
C ALA A 87 2.40 -12.51 7.45
N LEU A 88 3.13 -11.46 7.85
CA LEU A 88 2.71 -10.08 7.61
C LEU A 88 2.81 -9.68 6.13
N GLN A 89 3.81 -10.18 5.39
CA GLN A 89 3.90 -9.98 3.94
C GLN A 89 2.72 -10.65 3.22
N ASP A 90 2.38 -11.88 3.60
CA ASP A 90 1.25 -12.64 3.06
C ASP A 90 -0.07 -11.97 3.38
N GLN A 91 -0.23 -11.36 4.57
CA GLN A 91 -1.43 -10.58 4.89
C GLN A 91 -1.61 -9.43 3.89
N ILE A 92 -0.54 -8.65 3.63
CA ILE A 92 -0.58 -7.55 2.66
C ILE A 92 -0.86 -8.09 1.25
N PHE A 93 -0.18 -9.18 0.86
CA PHE A 93 -0.23 -9.73 -0.48
C PHE A 93 -1.55 -10.44 -0.82
N SER A 94 -2.14 -11.16 0.14
CA SER A 94 -3.34 -11.98 -0.08
C SER A 94 -4.65 -11.29 0.32
N LYS A 95 -4.59 -10.23 1.15
CA LYS A 95 -5.79 -9.51 1.61
C LYS A 95 -5.80 -8.06 1.16
N ASP A 96 -4.81 -7.27 1.57
CA ASP A 96 -4.83 -5.81 1.38
C ASP A 96 -4.65 -5.39 -0.09
N LEU A 97 -3.71 -5.99 -0.82
CA LEU A 97 -3.48 -5.68 -2.24
C LEU A 97 -4.61 -6.18 -3.16
N PRO A 98 -5.18 -7.39 -2.98
CA PRO A 98 -6.37 -7.82 -3.73
C PRO A 98 -7.58 -6.93 -3.46
N LEU A 99 -7.74 -6.42 -2.25
CA LEU A 99 -8.77 -5.44 -1.90
C LEU A 99 -8.61 -4.15 -2.70
N LEU A 100 -7.39 -3.60 -2.74
CA LEU A 100 -7.08 -2.44 -3.57
C LEU A 100 -7.19 -2.72 -5.06
N ARG A 101 -6.96 -3.96 -5.51
CA ARG A 101 -7.15 -4.31 -6.92
C ARG A 101 -8.62 -4.24 -7.36
N LYS A 102 -9.59 -4.37 -6.45
CA LYS A 102 -11.01 -4.18 -6.78
C LYS A 102 -11.33 -2.75 -7.21
N ILE A 103 -10.71 -1.77 -6.53
CA ILE A 103 -10.90 -0.33 -6.84
C ILE A 103 -9.87 0.21 -7.85
N ILE A 104 -8.76 -0.52 -8.05
CA ILE A 104 -7.66 -0.19 -8.96
C ILE A 104 -7.38 -1.42 -9.84
N PRO A 105 -8.18 -1.68 -10.89
CA PRO A 105 -8.11 -2.94 -11.65
C PRO A 105 -6.76 -3.23 -12.31
N ASP A 106 -6.02 -2.18 -12.68
CA ASP A 106 -4.70 -2.24 -13.31
C ASP A 106 -3.53 -2.29 -12.29
N LEU A 107 -3.82 -2.48 -10.99
CA LEU A 107 -2.79 -2.58 -9.96
C LEU A 107 -1.91 -3.82 -10.13
N ARG A 108 -0.64 -3.61 -10.48
CA ARG A 108 0.39 -4.66 -10.55
C ARG A 108 1.17 -4.69 -9.24
N PHE A 109 1.29 -5.87 -8.64
CA PHE A 109 2.06 -6.09 -7.42
C PHE A 109 2.67 -7.49 -7.42
N THR A 110 3.78 -7.65 -6.70
CA THR A 110 4.46 -8.93 -6.48
C THR A 110 5.02 -8.96 -5.06
N ALA A 111 5.40 -10.13 -4.57
CA ALA A 111 6.11 -10.30 -3.31
C ALA A 111 7.55 -10.74 -3.57
N ALA A 112 8.46 -10.33 -2.69
CA ALA A 112 9.88 -10.69 -2.76
C ALA A 112 10.28 -11.44 -1.49
N PHE A 113 10.92 -12.59 -1.67
CA PHE A 113 11.38 -13.45 -0.59
C PHE A 113 12.84 -13.83 -0.80
N GLY A 114 13.54 -14.18 0.28
CA GLY A 114 14.89 -14.74 0.18
C GLY A 114 14.91 -16.08 -0.56
N ARG A 115 16.01 -16.37 -1.27
CA ARG A 115 16.18 -17.57 -2.10
C ARG A 115 15.83 -18.88 -1.38
N GLY A 116 16.15 -18.98 -0.08
CA GLY A 116 15.87 -20.16 0.75
C GLY A 116 14.38 -20.48 0.93
N ARG A 117 13.46 -19.62 0.45
CA ARG A 117 12.02 -19.85 0.47
C ARG A 117 11.45 -20.42 -0.83
N TYR A 118 12.29 -20.66 -1.84
CA TYR A 118 11.87 -21.25 -3.10
C TYR A 118 12.37 -22.68 -3.23
N VAL A 119 11.48 -23.57 -3.65
CA VAL A 119 11.84 -24.95 -3.97
C VAL A 119 12.68 -25.00 -5.24
N CYS A 120 13.72 -25.85 -5.27
CA CYS A 120 14.48 -26.15 -6.47
C CYS A 120 13.75 -27.26 -7.26
N PRO A 121 13.18 -26.98 -8.45
CA PRO A 121 12.40 -27.98 -9.19
C PRO A 121 13.22 -29.23 -9.56
N ARG A 122 14.51 -29.04 -9.89
CA ARG A 122 15.44 -30.15 -10.19
C ARG A 122 15.63 -31.08 -9.00
N ASN A 123 15.82 -30.54 -7.80
CA ASN A 123 16.04 -31.36 -6.60
C ASN A 123 14.75 -32.03 -6.15
N LEU A 124 13.60 -31.34 -6.29
CA LEU A 124 12.28 -31.90 -5.97
C LEU A 124 11.93 -33.09 -6.87
N ALA A 125 12.26 -33.02 -8.17
CA ALA A 125 12.01 -34.10 -9.12
C ALA A 125 12.91 -35.34 -8.93
N ALA A 126 13.94 -35.24 -8.07
CA ALA A 126 14.87 -36.33 -7.77
C ALA A 126 14.59 -37.01 -6.42
N LEU A 127 13.54 -36.57 -5.70
CA LEU A 127 13.00 -37.20 -4.49
C LEU A 127 11.98 -38.28 -4.86
#